data_AF-A0A6V7KIT5-F1
#
_entry.id   AF-A0A6V7KIT5-F1
#
_cell.length_a   1.000
_cell.length_b   1.000
_cell.length_c   1.000
_cell.angle_alpha   90.00
_cell.angle_beta   90.00
_cell.angle_gamma   90.00
#
_symmetry.space_group_name_H-M   'P 1'
#
loop_
_entity.id
_entity.type
_entity.pdbx_description
1 polymer ?
#
loop_
_entity_poly.entity_id
_entity_poly.type
_entity_poly.pdbx_seq_one_letter_code
_entity_poly.pdbx_strand_id
1 'polypeptide(L)'
;WSEAECTRQQLPVTPENQRSVLGRALSLVRFPLMSVEEFAMGPAQSGLLTDREIVSLFLYFTVNPKPSVGFEAMPRCRMMGKELTVCRFSQTDSRWGYSGTSDQIRFCTDRRIFLVGYGVYGSVHGPAEYQVLIQLIHTASGKIIAANSTNFSSDGSNYTYRLMFKEPIEIIANTIYTASATFKGPDSYYGTKGIRKITVDSDSDKGKVKFQFSFAAGDNNGTSIEDGQIPELIFYT
;
A
#
# COMPACT_ATOMS: atom_id res chain seq x y z
N TRP A 1 -4.86 -11.54 29.22
CA TRP A 1 -3.42 -11.81 29.46
C TRP A 1 -2.99 -11.29 30.82
N SER A 2 -3.18 -10.00 31.10
CA SER A 2 -2.86 -9.38 32.41
C SER A 2 -3.47 -10.10 33.60
N GLU A 3 -4.73 -10.53 33.51
CA GLU A 3 -5.40 -11.31 34.58
C GLU A 3 -4.67 -12.62 34.89
N ALA A 4 -4.34 -13.39 33.85
CA ALA A 4 -3.60 -14.65 33.99
C ALA A 4 -2.17 -14.42 34.52
N GLU A 5 -1.53 -13.33 34.11
CA GLU A 5 -0.21 -12.95 34.59
C GLU A 5 -0.22 -12.54 36.06
N CYS A 6 -1.26 -11.83 36.52
CA CYS A 6 -1.49 -11.56 37.94
C CYS A 6 -1.62 -12.88 38.73
N THR A 7 -2.44 -13.82 38.26
CA THR A 7 -2.58 -15.14 38.90
C THR A 7 -1.25 -15.89 38.96
N ARG A 8 -0.45 -15.85 37.88
CA ARG A 8 0.88 -16.48 37.82
C ARG A 8 1.85 -15.89 38.84
N GLN A 9 1.75 -14.59 39.11
CA GLN A 9 2.55 -13.88 40.11
C GLN A 9 1.92 -13.87 41.52
N GLN A 10 0.84 -14.62 41.73
CA GLN A 10 0.09 -14.68 43.00
C GLN A 10 -0.44 -13.30 43.46
N LEU A 11 -0.75 -12.42 42.50
CA LEU A 11 -1.35 -11.11 42.75
C LEU A 11 -2.87 -11.19 42.58
N PRO A 12 -3.66 -10.49 43.42
CA PRO A 12 -5.08 -10.31 43.17
C PRO A 12 -5.33 -9.65 41.81
N VAL A 13 -6.37 -10.09 41.09
CA VAL A 13 -6.72 -9.53 39.78
C VAL A 13 -7.46 -8.21 39.99
N THR A 14 -6.69 -7.14 40.21
CA THR A 14 -7.20 -5.76 40.26
C THR A 14 -6.65 -4.96 39.07
N PRO A 15 -7.31 -3.88 38.64
CA PRO A 15 -6.81 -3.03 37.54
C PRO A 15 -5.40 -2.50 37.78
N GLU A 16 -5.06 -2.17 39.02
CA GLU A 16 -3.73 -1.67 39.41
C GLU A 16 -2.66 -2.75 39.23
N ASN A 17 -2.93 -3.97 39.68
CA ASN A 17 -2.01 -5.10 39.51
C ASN A 17 -1.90 -5.48 38.04
N GLN A 18 -3.01 -5.50 37.31
CA GLN A 18 -3.02 -5.76 35.87
C GLN A 18 -2.21 -4.72 35.10
N ARG A 19 -2.34 -3.44 35.44
CA ARG A 19 -1.54 -2.36 34.87
C ARG A 19 -0.06 -2.51 35.24
N SER A 20 0.25 -2.91 36.47
CA SER A 20 1.61 -3.16 36.93
C SER A 20 2.29 -4.28 36.13
N VAL A 21 1.63 -5.43 35.95
CA VAL A 21 2.19 -6.56 35.18
C VAL A 21 2.28 -6.27 33.68
N LEU A 22 1.41 -5.43 33.13
CA LEU A 22 1.54 -4.95 31.74
C LEU A 22 2.74 -4.02 31.57
N GLY A 23 3.03 -3.18 32.57
CA GLY A 23 4.17 -2.27 32.58
C GLY A 23 4.29 -1.46 31.29
N ARG A 24 5.48 -1.48 30.67
CA ARG A 24 5.76 -0.78 29.40
C ARG A 24 4.99 -1.34 28.20
N ALA A 25 4.46 -2.56 28.27
CA ALA A 25 3.69 -3.11 27.15
C ALA A 25 2.37 -2.37 26.94
N LEU A 26 1.81 -1.75 27.99
CA LEU A 26 0.56 -0.99 27.90
C LEU A 26 0.68 0.20 26.93
N SER A 27 1.82 0.91 26.92
CA SER A 27 2.04 2.04 26.00
C SER A 27 2.23 1.60 24.54
N LEU A 28 2.54 0.32 24.29
CA LEU A 28 2.67 -0.24 22.93
C LEU A 28 1.30 -0.60 22.32
N VAL A 29 0.23 -0.59 23.11
CA VAL A 29 -1.13 -0.81 22.63
C VAL A 29 -1.57 0.42 21.83
N ARG A 30 -2.04 0.16 20.61
CA ARG A 30 -2.36 1.20 19.62
C ARG A 30 -3.81 1.68 19.74
N PHE A 31 -4.20 2.13 20.93
CA PHE A 31 -5.52 2.75 21.14
C PHE A 31 -5.85 3.86 20.13
N PRO A 32 -4.91 4.73 19.70
CA PRO A 32 -5.22 5.80 18.74
C PRO A 32 -5.65 5.31 17.34
N LEU A 33 -5.52 4.02 17.04
CA LEU A 33 -5.96 3.40 15.79
C LEU A 33 -7.34 2.76 15.86
N MET A 34 -7.94 2.69 17.05
CA MET A 34 -9.30 2.22 17.24
C MET A 34 -10.29 3.30 16.80
N SER A 35 -11.54 2.92 16.52
CA SER A 35 -12.61 3.91 16.44
C SER A 35 -12.94 4.47 17.83
N VAL A 36 -13.60 5.63 17.89
CA VAL A 36 -14.00 6.24 19.16
C VAL A 36 -14.95 5.31 19.92
N GLU A 37 -15.85 4.65 19.19
CA GLU A 37 -16.84 3.73 19.71
C GLU A 37 -16.16 2.48 20.29
N GLU A 38 -15.21 1.88 19.55
CA GLU A 38 -14.45 0.72 20.02
C GLU A 38 -13.65 1.06 21.29
N PHE A 39 -13.00 2.22 21.31
CA PHE A 39 -12.27 2.68 22.49
C PHE A 39 -13.18 2.91 23.70
N ALA A 40 -14.33 3.58 23.49
CA ALA A 40 -15.27 3.93 24.55
C ALA A 40 -15.97 2.71 25.17
N MET A 41 -16.27 1.69 24.37
CA MET A 41 -16.94 0.46 24.85
C MET A 41 -15.97 -0.55 25.48
N GLY A 42 -14.68 -0.50 25.16
CA GLY A 42 -13.70 -1.46 25.65
C GLY A 42 -12.65 -0.82 26.56
N PRO A 43 -11.49 -0.41 26.01
CA PRO A 43 -10.36 0.08 26.79
C PRO A 43 -10.67 1.16 27.83
N ALA A 44 -11.54 2.13 27.49
CA ALA A 44 -11.90 3.22 28.41
C ALA A 44 -12.62 2.73 29.67
N GLN A 45 -13.30 1.58 29.61
CA GLN A 45 -14.04 0.99 30.74
C GLN A 45 -13.23 -0.08 31.49
N SER A 46 -12.05 -0.44 31.00
CA SER A 46 -11.25 -1.54 31.54
C SER A 46 -10.63 -1.27 32.92
N GLY A 47 -10.58 -0.01 33.35
CA GLY A 47 -9.84 0.42 34.55
C GLY A 47 -8.31 0.37 34.40
N LEU A 48 -7.79 -0.07 33.24
CA LEU A 48 -6.36 -0.16 33.00
C LEU A 48 -5.73 1.17 32.61
N LEU A 49 -6.52 2.12 32.11
CA LEU A 49 -6.08 3.46 31.72
C LEU A 49 -6.42 4.47 32.82
N THR A 50 -5.55 5.45 33.03
CA THR A 50 -5.82 6.57 33.93
C THR A 50 -6.80 7.56 33.29
N ASP A 51 -7.54 8.31 34.09
CA ASP A 51 -8.47 9.34 33.58
C ASP A 51 -7.77 10.34 32.64
N ARG A 52 -6.52 10.70 32.96
CA ARG A 52 -5.70 11.56 32.11
C ARG A 52 -5.41 10.94 30.74
N GLU A 53 -5.10 9.65 30.69
CA GLU A 53 -4.87 8.92 29.43
C GLU A 53 -6.16 8.78 28.62
N ILE A 54 -7.28 8.49 29.28
CA ILE A 54 -8.60 8.39 28.64
C ILE A 54 -8.98 9.73 28.00
N VAL A 55 -8.89 10.83 28.75
CA VAL A 55 -9.16 12.19 28.23
C VAL A 55 -8.21 12.51 27.08
N SER A 56 -6.92 12.20 27.21
CA SER A 56 -5.93 12.44 26.16
C SER A 56 -6.26 11.67 24.86
N LEU A 57 -6.76 10.44 24.96
CA LEU A 57 -7.17 9.63 23.79
C LEU A 57 -8.48 10.14 23.18
N PHE A 58 -9.47 10.54 23.97
CA PHE A 58 -10.68 11.18 23.44
C PHE A 58 -10.39 12.50 22.70
N LEU A 59 -9.47 13.32 23.23
CA LEU A 59 -8.99 14.50 22.52
C LEU A 59 -8.29 14.10 21.21
N TYR A 60 -7.44 13.07 21.23
CA TYR A 60 -6.78 12.56 20.02
C TYR A 60 -7.75 12.19 18.91
N PHE A 61 -8.90 11.60 19.24
CA PHE A 61 -9.89 11.20 18.25
C PHE A 61 -10.73 12.35 17.69
N THR A 62 -10.87 13.45 18.43
CA THR A 62 -11.87 14.50 18.12
C THR A 62 -11.26 15.78 17.57
N VAL A 63 -10.01 16.11 17.92
CA VAL A 63 -9.41 17.41 17.58
C VAL A 63 -8.37 17.32 16.45
N ASN A 64 -8.21 18.43 15.71
CA ASN A 64 -7.24 18.58 14.64
C ASN A 64 -6.54 19.95 14.75
N PRO A 65 -5.20 20.05 14.88
CA PRO A 65 -4.21 18.96 14.81
C PRO A 65 -4.30 17.98 15.97
N LYS A 66 -4.01 16.70 15.68
CA LYS A 66 -4.07 15.64 16.70
C LYS A 66 -2.98 15.86 17.77
N PRO A 67 -3.32 15.91 19.06
CA PRO A 67 -2.35 16.07 20.14
C PRO A 67 -1.45 14.84 20.25
N SER A 68 -0.25 15.02 20.81
CA SER A 68 0.61 13.90 21.17
C SER A 68 0.00 13.11 22.33
N VAL A 69 0.06 11.79 22.27
CA VAL A 69 -0.41 10.87 23.32
C VAL A 69 0.68 9.86 23.64
N GLY A 70 0.67 9.32 24.86
CA GLY A 70 1.66 8.35 25.33
C GLY A 70 1.50 6.93 24.75
N PHE A 71 0.82 6.78 23.61
CA PHE A 71 0.49 5.50 22.98
C PHE A 71 0.89 5.51 21.51
N GLU A 72 1.23 4.33 21.00
CA GLU A 72 1.57 4.12 19.59
C GLU A 72 0.39 4.49 18.69
N ALA A 73 0.51 5.62 17.99
CA ALA A 73 -0.51 6.11 17.06
C ALA A 73 -0.26 5.70 15.61
N MET A 74 0.82 4.96 15.35
CA MET A 74 1.18 4.50 14.00
C MET A 74 0.68 3.07 13.77
N PRO A 75 0.00 2.79 12.65
CA PRO A 75 -0.34 1.44 12.23
C PRO A 75 0.86 0.51 12.29
N ARG A 76 0.63 -0.74 12.71
CA ARG A 76 1.64 -1.78 12.52
C ARG A 76 1.86 -1.92 11.02
N CYS A 77 3.00 -1.45 10.51
CA CYS A 77 3.42 -1.81 9.16
C CYS A 77 3.77 -3.31 9.18
N ARG A 78 2.90 -4.15 8.63
CA ARG A 78 3.15 -5.60 8.48
C ARG A 78 4.23 -5.90 7.43
N MET A 79 4.78 -4.88 6.78
CA MET A 79 5.78 -5.02 5.74
C MET A 79 7.16 -4.99 6.41
N MET A 80 7.68 -6.15 6.78
CA MET A 80 9.10 -6.28 7.10
C MET A 80 9.87 -6.27 5.79
N GLY A 81 10.54 -5.18 5.46
CA GLY A 81 11.41 -5.09 4.30
C GLY A 81 11.52 -3.68 3.74
N LYS A 82 12.53 -3.47 2.91
CA LYS A 82 12.65 -2.26 2.09
C LYS A 82 11.64 -2.32 0.96
N GLU A 83 11.04 -1.18 0.64
CA GLU A 83 10.22 -1.04 -0.55
C GLU A 83 11.08 -1.21 -1.80
N LEU A 84 10.60 -2.02 -2.74
CA LEU A 84 11.27 -2.30 -4.00
C LEU A 84 10.38 -1.86 -5.16
N THR A 85 11.04 -1.51 -6.26
CA THR A 85 10.40 -1.16 -7.52
C THR A 85 10.98 -2.01 -8.62
N VAL A 86 10.12 -2.59 -9.46
CA VAL A 86 10.51 -3.17 -10.75
C VAL A 86 10.07 -2.22 -11.85
N CYS A 87 11.00 -1.73 -12.65
CA CYS A 87 10.70 -0.96 -13.86
C CYS A 87 10.82 -1.86 -15.09
N ARG A 88 9.79 -1.91 -15.93
CA ARG A 88 9.72 -2.82 -17.08
C ARG A 88 10.30 -2.28 -18.38
N PHE A 89 10.67 -1.00 -18.43
CA PHE A 89 11.17 -0.34 -19.61
C PHE A 89 12.61 0.11 -19.43
N SER A 90 13.37 0.14 -20.52
CA SER A 90 14.75 0.64 -20.53
C SER A 90 14.87 2.04 -21.14
N GLN A 91 13.81 2.51 -21.80
CA GLN A 91 13.77 3.82 -22.45
C GLN A 91 12.40 4.46 -22.25
N THR A 92 12.36 5.78 -22.39
CA THR A 92 11.16 6.60 -22.32
C THR A 92 11.05 7.39 -23.62
N ASP A 93 9.84 7.46 -24.16
CA ASP A 93 9.48 8.27 -25.32
C ASP A 93 8.18 9.06 -24.99
N SER A 94 7.67 9.84 -25.93
CA SER A 94 6.65 10.86 -25.70
C SER A 94 5.40 10.67 -26.56
N ARG A 95 4.28 11.25 -26.09
CA ARG A 95 2.96 11.27 -26.74
C ARG A 95 2.20 9.95 -26.68
N TRP A 96 1.78 9.60 -25.47
CA TRP A 96 0.79 8.57 -25.21
C TRP A 96 -0.54 9.19 -24.81
N GLY A 97 -1.56 8.99 -25.66
CA GLY A 97 -2.87 9.62 -25.52
C GLY A 97 -3.88 8.77 -24.76
N TYR A 98 -4.95 9.45 -24.30
CA TYR A 98 -5.99 8.84 -23.46
C TYR A 98 -7.39 9.17 -23.99
N SER A 99 -8.17 8.13 -24.32
CA SER A 99 -9.56 8.26 -24.77
C SER A 99 -10.56 7.55 -23.84
N GLY A 100 -10.14 7.21 -22.62
CA GLY A 100 -10.94 6.48 -21.63
C GLY A 100 -10.72 4.96 -21.63
N THR A 101 -9.94 4.42 -22.57
CA THR A 101 -9.49 3.02 -22.58
C THR A 101 -8.39 2.82 -21.54
N SER A 102 -8.45 1.74 -20.77
CA SER A 102 -7.42 1.42 -19.76
C SER A 102 -6.14 0.90 -20.40
N ASP A 103 -4.99 1.33 -19.88
CA ASP A 103 -3.71 0.68 -20.12
C ASP A 103 -3.61 -0.59 -19.26
N GLN A 104 -3.25 -1.73 -19.87
CA GLN A 104 -3.21 -3.02 -19.18
C GLN A 104 -1.97 -3.84 -19.49
N ILE A 105 -1.38 -4.45 -18.45
CA ILE A 105 -0.28 -5.40 -18.58
C ILE A 105 -0.46 -6.56 -17.59
N ARG A 106 -0.18 -7.80 -18.02
CA ARG A 106 -0.20 -8.95 -17.14
C ARG A 106 1.16 -9.18 -16.52
N PHE A 107 1.19 -9.64 -15.27
CA PHE A 107 2.43 -10.05 -14.61
C PHE A 107 2.20 -11.25 -13.69
N CYS A 108 3.27 -11.96 -13.40
CA CYS A 108 3.36 -12.90 -12.29
C CYS A 108 4.77 -12.83 -11.68
N THR A 109 4.88 -13.30 -10.44
CA THR A 109 6.16 -13.39 -9.71
C THR A 109 6.49 -14.83 -9.38
N ASP A 110 7.78 -15.17 -9.27
CA ASP A 110 8.24 -16.51 -8.89
C ASP A 110 8.00 -16.84 -7.41
N ARG A 111 7.67 -15.83 -6.60
CA ARG A 111 7.41 -15.93 -5.17
C ARG A 111 6.31 -14.99 -4.73
N ARG A 112 5.86 -15.18 -3.49
CA ARG A 112 4.93 -14.27 -2.84
C ARG A 112 5.57 -12.89 -2.66
N ILE A 113 4.83 -11.85 -3.01
CA ILE A 113 5.16 -10.45 -2.72
C ILE A 113 3.91 -9.72 -2.22
N PHE A 114 4.09 -8.49 -1.76
CA PHE A 114 2.98 -7.58 -1.47
C PHE A 114 3.07 -6.35 -2.34
N LEU A 115 2.17 -6.24 -3.31
CA LEU A 115 2.07 -5.09 -4.20
C LEU A 115 1.41 -3.93 -3.46
N VAL A 116 1.98 -2.73 -3.56
CA VAL A 116 1.44 -1.53 -2.91
C VAL A 116 1.01 -0.45 -3.89
N GLY A 117 1.50 -0.47 -5.13
CA GLY A 117 1.12 0.52 -6.12
C GLY A 117 1.81 0.35 -7.47
N TYR A 118 1.52 1.29 -8.35
CA TYR A 118 2.12 1.43 -9.67
C TYR A 118 2.92 2.73 -9.75
N GLY A 119 4.02 2.73 -10.51
CA GLY A 119 4.54 3.97 -11.08
C GLY A 119 3.99 4.16 -12.48
N VAL A 120 3.64 5.40 -12.82
CA VAL A 120 3.02 5.80 -14.10
C VAL A 120 3.75 7.00 -14.69
N TYR A 121 3.77 7.15 -16.02
CA TYR A 121 4.32 8.39 -16.61
C TYR A 121 3.29 9.52 -16.61
N GLY A 122 3.78 10.76 -16.57
CA GLY A 122 2.98 11.98 -16.59
C GLY A 122 3.12 12.79 -17.89
N SER A 123 2.64 14.03 -17.87
CA SER A 123 2.45 14.90 -19.03
C SER A 123 3.73 15.22 -19.80
N VAL A 124 3.62 15.29 -21.14
CA VAL A 124 4.68 15.81 -22.03
C VAL A 124 4.56 17.32 -22.30
N HIS A 125 3.46 17.95 -21.85
CA HIS A 125 3.13 19.34 -22.14
C HIS A 125 3.40 20.29 -20.97
N GLY A 126 4.17 19.84 -19.98
CA GLY A 126 4.39 20.58 -18.73
C GLY A 126 3.43 20.14 -17.62
N PRO A 127 3.34 20.92 -16.53
CA PRO A 127 2.56 20.53 -15.36
C PRO A 127 1.09 20.29 -15.67
N ALA A 128 0.56 19.14 -15.23
CA ALA A 128 -0.83 18.75 -15.47
C ALA A 128 -1.33 17.78 -14.38
N GLU A 129 -2.63 17.86 -14.10
CA GLU A 129 -3.32 16.92 -13.22
C GLU A 129 -3.97 15.80 -14.04
N TYR A 130 -3.88 14.59 -13.52
CA TYR A 130 -4.53 13.40 -14.05
C TYR A 130 -5.52 12.85 -13.03
N GLN A 131 -6.69 12.44 -13.50
CA GLN A 131 -7.55 11.53 -12.74
C GLN A 131 -7.25 10.10 -13.20
N VAL A 132 -7.01 9.19 -12.26
CA VAL A 132 -6.64 7.81 -12.58
C VAL A 132 -7.43 6.83 -11.73
N LEU A 133 -7.96 5.80 -12.40
CA LEU A 133 -8.44 4.58 -11.75
C LEU A 133 -7.41 3.47 -11.95
N ILE A 134 -6.74 3.06 -10.87
CA ILE A 134 -5.87 1.87 -10.86
C ILE A 134 -6.64 0.66 -10.35
N GLN A 135 -6.40 -0.50 -10.97
CA GLN A 135 -6.99 -1.78 -10.59
C GLN A 135 -5.95 -2.89 -10.67
N LEU A 136 -6.10 -3.87 -9.78
CA LEU A 136 -5.42 -5.15 -9.85
C LEU A 136 -6.48 -6.24 -10.03
N ILE A 137 -6.35 -7.04 -11.09
CA ILE A 137 -7.36 -8.02 -11.49
C ILE A 137 -6.71 -9.42 -11.48
N HIS A 138 -7.39 -10.40 -10.88
CA HIS A 138 -6.98 -11.80 -11.00
C HIS A 138 -7.32 -12.32 -12.41
N THR A 139 -6.30 -12.54 -13.25
CA THR A 139 -6.49 -12.75 -14.70
C THR A 139 -7.38 -13.96 -15.01
N ALA A 140 -7.23 -15.07 -14.28
CA ALA A 140 -8.00 -16.29 -14.56
C ALA A 140 -9.50 -16.14 -14.25
N SER A 141 -9.85 -15.34 -13.24
CA SER A 141 -11.25 -15.17 -12.81
C SER A 141 -11.91 -13.88 -13.30
N GLY A 142 -11.13 -12.90 -13.78
CA GLY A 142 -11.60 -11.55 -14.07
C GLY A 142 -11.97 -10.72 -12.84
N LYS A 143 -11.85 -11.25 -11.62
CA LYS A 143 -12.20 -10.54 -10.38
C LYS A 143 -11.21 -9.40 -10.10
N ILE A 144 -11.75 -8.20 -9.85
CA ILE A 144 -10.99 -7.07 -9.31
C ILE A 144 -10.66 -7.38 -7.84
N ILE A 145 -9.36 -7.42 -7.53
CA ILE A 145 -8.83 -7.70 -6.19
C ILE A 145 -8.70 -6.40 -5.40
N ALA A 146 -8.23 -5.36 -6.09
CA ALA A 146 -7.98 -4.04 -5.52
C ALA A 146 -8.25 -2.97 -6.56
N ALA A 147 -8.72 -1.82 -6.09
CA ALA A 147 -8.93 -0.65 -6.91
C ALA A 147 -8.69 0.62 -6.09
N ASN A 148 -8.18 1.66 -6.73
CA ASN A 148 -8.13 2.99 -6.15
C ASN A 148 -8.36 4.05 -7.25
N SER A 149 -9.28 4.99 -6.98
CA SER A 149 -9.51 6.15 -7.83
C SER A 149 -8.84 7.35 -7.17
N THR A 150 -7.88 7.97 -7.84
CA THR A 150 -7.05 9.03 -7.27
C THR A 150 -6.63 10.03 -8.33
N ASN A 151 -6.09 11.16 -7.89
CA ASN A 151 -5.50 12.16 -8.77
C ASN A 151 -4.01 12.27 -8.50
N PHE A 152 -3.23 12.63 -9.53
CA PHE A 152 -1.84 13.00 -9.34
C PHE A 152 -1.48 14.19 -10.22
N SER A 153 -0.54 15.00 -9.74
CA SER A 153 0.02 16.11 -10.49
C SER A 153 1.37 15.71 -11.05
N SER A 154 1.52 15.82 -12.37
CA SER A 154 2.80 15.73 -13.05
C SER A 154 3.40 17.13 -13.20
N ASP A 155 4.73 17.22 -13.19
CA ASP A 155 5.50 18.46 -13.38
C ASP A 155 6.02 18.63 -14.82
N GLY A 156 5.71 17.69 -15.71
CA GLY A 156 6.18 17.67 -17.10
C GLY A 156 7.50 16.93 -17.32
N SER A 157 8.11 16.42 -16.25
CA SER A 157 9.31 15.58 -16.36
C SER A 157 8.96 14.18 -16.91
N ASN A 158 9.99 13.49 -17.40
CA ASN A 158 9.87 12.10 -17.84
C ASN A 158 10.00 11.08 -16.69
N TYR A 159 9.88 11.53 -15.43
CA TYR A 159 9.88 10.66 -14.25
C TYR A 159 8.56 9.91 -14.10
N THR A 160 8.59 8.90 -13.23
CA THR A 160 7.41 8.13 -12.84
C THR A 160 6.77 8.73 -11.60
N TYR A 161 5.44 8.70 -11.56
CA TYR A 161 4.61 9.16 -10.45
C TYR A 161 3.92 7.97 -9.82
N ARG A 162 3.83 7.96 -8.50
CA ARG A 162 3.42 6.78 -7.74
C ARG A 162 1.94 6.84 -7.41
N LEU A 163 1.22 5.79 -7.77
CA LEU A 163 -0.19 5.59 -7.46
C LEU A 163 -0.33 4.38 -6.55
N MET A 164 -0.79 4.62 -5.31
CA MET A 164 -0.84 3.59 -4.27
C MET A 164 -2.24 3.01 -4.13
N PHE A 165 -2.33 1.72 -3.82
CA PHE A 165 -3.56 1.11 -3.32
C PHE A 165 -3.81 1.52 -1.87
N LYS A 166 -5.05 1.35 -1.40
CA LYS A 166 -5.42 1.66 0.00
C LYS A 166 -4.69 0.77 1.01
N GLU A 167 -4.43 -0.48 0.63
CA GLU A 167 -3.75 -1.48 1.44
C GLU A 167 -2.82 -2.32 0.56
N PRO A 168 -1.71 -2.86 1.09
CA PRO A 168 -0.88 -3.82 0.37
C PRO A 168 -1.65 -5.08 -0.03
N ILE A 169 -1.47 -5.53 -1.26
CA ILE A 169 -2.14 -6.72 -1.80
C ILE A 169 -1.16 -7.87 -1.92
N GLU A 170 -1.53 -9.00 -1.36
CA GLU A 170 -0.78 -10.25 -1.50
C GLU A 170 -0.86 -10.79 -2.94
N ILE A 171 0.30 -10.92 -3.56
CA ILE A 171 0.48 -11.55 -4.88
C ILE A 171 1.00 -12.97 -4.63
N ILE A 172 0.23 -13.95 -5.09
CA ILE A 172 0.58 -15.37 -4.96
C ILE A 172 1.60 -15.73 -6.05
N ALA A 173 2.62 -16.50 -5.66
CA ALA A 173 3.63 -17.00 -6.58
C ALA A 173 2.99 -17.73 -7.77
N ASN A 174 3.52 -17.49 -8.97
CA ASN A 174 3.10 -18.11 -10.24
C ASN A 174 1.62 -17.90 -10.61
N THR A 175 0.94 -16.97 -9.96
CA THR A 175 -0.42 -16.56 -10.31
C THR A 175 -0.36 -15.32 -11.20
N ILE A 176 -1.16 -15.31 -12.27
CA ILE A 176 -1.17 -14.21 -13.24
C ILE A 176 -2.21 -13.17 -12.81
N TYR A 177 -1.75 -11.94 -12.72
CA TYR A 177 -2.57 -10.77 -12.43
C TYR A 177 -2.48 -9.78 -13.59
N THR A 178 -3.54 -9.00 -13.80
CA THR A 178 -3.57 -7.88 -14.74
C THR A 178 -3.49 -6.59 -13.94
N ALA A 179 -2.43 -5.82 -14.15
CA ALA A 179 -2.33 -4.43 -13.72
C ALA A 179 -3.06 -3.55 -14.74
N SER A 180 -3.95 -2.68 -14.26
CA SER A 180 -4.77 -1.81 -15.10
C SER A 180 -4.76 -0.38 -14.56
N ALA A 181 -4.62 0.60 -15.44
CA ALA A 181 -4.67 2.02 -15.13
C ALA A 181 -5.49 2.76 -16.20
N THR A 182 -6.54 3.47 -15.79
CA THR A 182 -7.38 4.26 -16.70
C THR A 182 -7.18 5.73 -16.40
N PHE A 183 -6.63 6.47 -17.35
CA PHE A 183 -6.29 7.88 -17.18
C PHE A 183 -7.33 8.80 -17.81
N LYS A 184 -7.51 9.97 -17.20
CA LYS A 184 -8.13 11.16 -17.80
C LYS A 184 -7.18 12.33 -17.58
N GLY A 185 -6.61 12.82 -18.67
CA GLY A 185 -5.64 13.91 -18.67
C GLY A 185 -5.00 14.07 -20.05
N PRO A 186 -4.03 14.99 -20.20
CA PRO A 186 -3.34 15.24 -21.47
C PRO A 186 -2.39 14.11 -21.84
N ASP A 187 -1.84 14.17 -23.05
CA ASP A 187 -0.83 13.22 -23.51
C ASP A 187 0.37 13.15 -22.55
N SER A 188 0.90 11.94 -22.38
CA SER A 188 1.97 11.63 -21.43
C SER A 188 3.21 11.07 -22.12
N TYR A 189 4.28 10.89 -21.36
CA TYR A 189 5.37 10.01 -21.76
C TYR A 189 4.92 8.55 -21.72
N TYR A 190 5.67 7.68 -22.38
CA TYR A 190 5.49 6.23 -22.29
C TYR A 190 6.84 5.53 -22.32
N GLY A 191 6.86 4.30 -21.85
CA GLY A 191 8.06 3.48 -21.87
C GLY A 191 8.20 2.73 -23.18
N THR A 192 9.43 2.46 -23.58
CA THR A 192 9.77 1.65 -24.76
C THR A 192 10.86 0.64 -24.41
N LYS A 193 11.09 -0.31 -25.33
CA LYS A 193 12.06 -1.41 -25.15
C LYS A 193 11.80 -2.19 -23.87
N GLY A 194 10.55 -2.59 -23.69
CA GLY A 194 10.12 -3.31 -22.52
C GLY A 194 10.72 -4.71 -22.39
N ILE A 195 10.95 -5.11 -21.15
CA ILE A 195 11.69 -6.31 -20.79
C ILE A 195 10.70 -7.33 -20.21
N ARG A 196 10.54 -8.46 -20.90
CA ARG A 196 9.58 -9.51 -20.52
C ARG A 196 9.85 -10.15 -19.16
N LYS A 197 11.13 -10.32 -18.78
CA LYS A 197 11.54 -10.97 -17.54
C LYS A 197 12.58 -10.13 -16.82
N ILE A 198 12.30 -9.77 -15.58
CA ILE A 198 13.16 -8.87 -14.80
C ILE A 198 13.38 -9.49 -13.43
N THR A 199 14.61 -9.43 -12.96
CA THR A 199 15.00 -9.91 -11.64
C THR A 199 15.37 -8.71 -10.79
N VAL A 200 14.71 -8.54 -9.66
CA VAL A 200 14.99 -7.48 -8.68
C VAL A 200 15.67 -8.09 -7.47
N ASP A 201 16.78 -7.50 -7.05
CA ASP A 201 17.48 -7.89 -5.83
C ASP A 201 16.67 -7.42 -4.61
N SER A 202 16.32 -8.35 -3.71
CA SER A 202 15.73 -8.00 -2.42
C SER A 202 16.86 -7.81 -1.41
N ASP A 203 16.81 -6.72 -0.64
CA ASP A 203 17.75 -6.43 0.46
C ASP A 203 17.59 -7.39 1.66
N SER A 204 16.66 -8.35 1.58
CA SER A 204 16.47 -9.39 2.59
C SER A 204 17.15 -10.70 2.18
N ASP A 205 17.58 -11.51 3.15
CA ASP A 205 18.11 -12.89 2.99
C ASP A 205 17.22 -13.82 2.14
N LYS A 206 16.02 -13.37 1.79
CA LYS A 206 15.09 -14.08 0.90
C LYS A 206 15.59 -14.15 -0.54
N GLY A 207 16.55 -13.32 -0.98
CA GLY A 207 17.12 -13.36 -2.33
C GLY A 207 16.24 -12.71 -3.42
N LYS A 208 16.57 -12.94 -4.70
CA LYS A 208 16.03 -12.19 -5.84
C LYS A 208 14.57 -12.54 -6.20
N VAL A 209 13.76 -11.55 -6.56
CA VAL A 209 12.39 -11.75 -7.06
C VAL A 209 12.39 -11.68 -8.58
N LYS A 210 11.76 -12.64 -9.26
CA LYS A 210 11.61 -12.61 -10.72
C LYS A 210 10.19 -12.22 -11.10
N PHE A 211 10.08 -11.16 -11.89
CA PHE A 211 8.85 -10.74 -12.55
C PHE A 211 8.84 -11.24 -13.98
N GLN A 212 7.68 -11.72 -14.42
CA GLN A 212 7.43 -12.03 -15.82
C GLN A 212 6.19 -11.26 -16.28
N PHE A 213 6.38 -10.39 -17.27
CA PHE A 213 5.33 -9.62 -17.91
C PHE A 213 4.79 -10.36 -19.14
N SER A 214 3.49 -10.20 -19.41
CA SER A 214 2.84 -10.75 -20.59
C SER A 214 1.73 -9.83 -21.08
N PHE A 215 1.40 -9.96 -22.37
CA PHE A 215 0.43 -9.12 -23.03
C PHE A 215 -0.99 -9.33 -22.46
N ALA A 216 -1.69 -8.23 -22.17
CA ALA A 216 -3.11 -8.24 -21.85
C ALA A 216 -3.91 -8.04 -23.15
N ALA A 217 -4.53 -9.10 -23.67
CA ALA A 217 -5.35 -9.00 -24.86
C ALA A 217 -6.66 -8.24 -24.58
N GLY A 218 -7.13 -7.47 -25.56
CA GLY A 218 -8.34 -6.66 -25.48
C GLY A 218 -8.04 -5.17 -25.37
N ASP A 219 -8.91 -4.45 -24.64
CA ASP A 219 -8.84 -3.01 -24.43
C ASP A 219 -7.69 -2.63 -23.48
N ASN A 220 -6.51 -2.40 -24.05
CA ASN A 220 -5.27 -2.11 -23.32
C ASN A 220 -4.64 -0.75 -23.68
N ASN A 221 -5.37 0.11 -24.41
CA ASN A 221 -4.92 1.44 -24.87
C ASN A 221 -3.58 1.41 -25.64
N GLY A 222 -3.23 0.27 -26.25
CA GLY A 222 -1.97 0.08 -26.96
C GLY A 222 -0.80 -0.39 -26.08
N THR A 223 -0.98 -0.45 -24.75
CA THR A 223 0.06 -0.92 -23.84
C THR A 223 0.37 -2.39 -24.10
N SER A 224 1.66 -2.67 -24.33
CA SER A 224 2.19 -3.98 -24.69
C SER A 224 3.34 -4.36 -23.76
N ILE A 225 4.01 -5.49 -24.05
CA ILE A 225 5.23 -5.86 -23.32
C ILE A 225 6.33 -4.86 -23.67
N GLU A 226 6.36 -4.40 -24.91
CA GLU A 226 7.40 -3.60 -25.53
C GLU A 226 7.25 -2.11 -25.23
N ASP A 227 6.01 -1.59 -25.17
CA ASP A 227 5.73 -0.16 -25.10
C ASP A 227 4.50 0.17 -24.21
N GLY A 228 4.42 1.41 -23.71
CA GLY A 228 3.21 1.98 -23.12
C GLY A 228 3.33 2.40 -21.65
N GLN A 229 2.22 2.31 -20.92
CA GLN A 229 2.07 2.76 -19.53
C GLN A 229 2.36 1.66 -18.49
N ILE A 230 2.23 2.03 -17.22
CA ILE A 230 2.55 1.16 -16.07
C ILE A 230 4.02 0.69 -16.15
N PRO A 231 4.98 1.63 -16.18
CA PRO A 231 6.40 1.30 -16.15
C PRO A 231 6.80 0.52 -14.91
N GLU A 232 6.17 0.80 -13.77
CA GLU A 232 6.67 0.32 -12.48
C GLU A 232 5.61 -0.42 -11.64
N LEU A 233 6.02 -1.51 -10.99
CA LEU A 233 5.30 -2.11 -9.88
C LEU A 233 6.08 -1.87 -8.59
N ILE A 234 5.39 -1.38 -7.56
CA ILE A 234 5.97 -1.03 -6.26
C ILE A 234 5.53 -2.09 -5.26
N PHE A 235 6.46 -2.71 -4.53
CA PHE A 235 6.17 -3.89 -3.71
C PHE A 235 7.13 -4.11 -2.54
N TYR A 236 6.76 -5.05 -1.66
CA TYR A 236 7.58 -5.59 -0.57
C TYR A 236 7.68 -7.12 -0.66
N THR A 237 8.70 -7.72 -0.02
CA THR A 237 9.01 -9.17 -0.07
C THR A 237 8.99 -9.85 1.30
#